data_AF-A0A7K3MT17-F1
#
_entry.id   AF-A0A7K3MT17-F1
#
_cell.length_a   1.000
_cell.length_b   1.000
_cell.length_c   1.000
_cell.angle_alpha   90.00
_cell.angle_beta   90.00
_cell.angle_gamma   90.00
#
_symmetry.space_group_name_H-M   'P 1'
#
loop_
_entity.id
_entity.type
_entity.pdbx_description
1 polymer ?
#
loop_
_entity_poly.entity_id
_entity_poly.type
_entity_poly.pdbx_seq_one_letter_code
_entity_poly.pdbx_strand_id
1 'polypeptide(L)'
;MDTSVTIIGLIITILIGIPIFYAMRSNAVNKGKIKEIMNKFSQNNRFKFEKTETQNKKVLALDEKNKGFLLMNFNQKEEEAYFIDLSTVESCKLAITAEGNSNTIEKIDFEFQHKKDKRTESIPFYKIENDQMGQVCLHEDHQLAKKWREIIQDCITN
;
A
#
# COMPACT_ATOMS: atom_id res chain seq x y z
N MET A 1 10.46 13.40 48.93
CA MET A 1 9.59 12.84 47.88
C MET A 1 9.18 11.46 48.34
N ASP A 2 7.89 11.19 48.49
CA ASP A 2 7.44 9.91 49.01
C ASP A 2 7.87 8.77 48.07
N THR A 3 8.63 7.82 48.60
CA THR A 3 9.16 6.68 47.85
C THR A 3 8.04 5.92 47.14
N SER A 4 6.86 5.86 47.75
CA SER A 4 5.65 5.26 47.18
C SER A 4 5.19 5.94 45.88
N VAL A 5 5.23 7.28 45.80
CA VAL A 5 4.87 8.04 44.59
C VAL A 5 5.88 7.78 43.48
N THR A 6 7.17 7.65 43.84
CA THR A 6 8.26 7.34 42.91
C THR A 6 8.10 5.95 42.29
N ILE A 7 7.75 4.95 43.10
CA ILE A 7 7.54 3.57 42.65
C ILE A 7 6.34 3.48 41.70
N ILE A 8 5.22 4.15 42.01
CA ILE A 8 4.03 4.17 41.14
C ILE A 8 4.36 4.82 39.80
N GLY A 9 5.07 5.95 39.80
CA GLY A 9 5.51 6.62 38.58
C GLY A 9 6.41 5.73 37.69
N LEU A 10 7.30 4.95 38.31
CA LEU A 10 8.16 4.01 37.58
C LEU A 10 7.34 2.89 36.92
N ILE A 11 6.37 2.31 37.63
CA ILE A 11 5.51 1.25 37.09
C ILE A 11 4.68 1.76 35.90
N ILE A 12 4.08 2.95 36.03
CA ILE A 12 3.30 3.57 34.93
C ILE A 12 4.21 3.82 33.72
N THR A 13 5.43 4.30 33.93
CA THR A 13 6.41 4.55 32.85
C THR A 13 6.75 3.27 32.09
N ILE A 14 6.95 2.15 32.79
CA ILE A 14 7.22 0.85 32.15
C ILE A 14 5.99 0.36 31.36
N LEU A 15 4.79 0.46 31.94
CA LEU A 15 3.55 0.03 31.29
C LEU A 15 3.28 0.79 29.98
N ILE A 16 3.61 2.08 29.91
CA ILE A 16 3.47 2.90 28.70
C ILE A 16 4.66 2.71 27.75
N GLY A 17 5.87 2.52 28.29
CA GLY A 17 7.09 2.36 27.49
C GLY A 17 7.10 1.08 26.64
N ILE A 18 6.55 -0.02 27.14
CA ILE A 18 6.47 -1.29 26.42
C ILE A 18 5.70 -1.19 25.09
N PRO A 19 4.41 -0.75 25.06
CA PRO A 19 3.66 -0.66 23.80
C PRO A 19 4.29 0.35 22.83
N ILE A 20 4.85 1.46 23.33
CA ILE A 20 5.57 2.43 22.49
C ILE A 20 6.80 1.78 21.84
N PHE A 21 7.61 1.06 22.62
CA PHE A 21 8.80 0.37 22.12
C PHE A 21 8.44 -0.66 21.04
N TYR A 22 7.40 -1.47 21.26
CA TYR A 22 6.93 -2.44 20.27
C TYR A 22 6.41 -1.74 19.00
N ALA A 23 5.67 -0.63 19.11
CA ALA A 23 5.22 0.15 17.98
C ALA A 23 6.40 0.71 17.16
N MET A 24 7.41 1.28 17.84
CA MET A 24 8.62 1.79 17.18
C MET A 24 9.41 0.69 16.47
N ARG A 25 9.60 -0.46 17.11
CA ARG A 25 10.30 -1.62 16.51
C ARG A 25 9.55 -2.13 15.28
N SER A 26 8.23 -2.29 15.39
CA SER A 26 7.37 -2.70 14.27
C SER A 26 7.51 -1.74 13.08
N ASN A 27 7.46 -0.44 13.33
CA ASN A 27 7.64 0.59 12.31
C ASN A 27 9.02 0.52 11.62
N ALA A 28 10.09 0.27 12.39
CA ALA A 28 11.45 0.14 11.84
C ALA A 28 11.59 -1.11 10.95
N VAL A 29 11.05 -2.25 11.38
CA VAL A 29 11.04 -3.49 10.59
C VAL A 29 10.26 -3.28 9.29
N ASN A 30 9.08 -2.65 9.36
CA ASN A 30 8.26 -2.37 8.18
C ASN A 30 9.00 -1.46 7.19
N LYS A 31 9.70 -0.42 7.65
CA LYS A 31 10.52 0.45 6.79
C LYS A 31 11.67 -0.31 6.11
N GLY A 32 12.34 -1.20 6.83
CA GLY A 32 13.40 -2.06 6.28
C GLY A 32 12.88 -2.94 5.14
N LYS A 33 11.74 -3.61 5.37
CA LYS A 33 11.08 -4.46 4.37
C LYS A 33 10.64 -3.68 3.13
N ILE A 34 9.99 -2.54 3.31
CA ILE A 34 9.56 -1.66 2.20
C ILE A 34 10.77 -1.29 1.32
N LYS A 35 11.88 -0.90 1.95
CA LYS A 35 13.11 -0.54 1.24
C LYS A 35 13.73 -1.73 0.50
N GLU A 36 13.71 -2.92 1.09
CA GLU A 36 14.19 -4.14 0.46
C GLU A 36 13.38 -4.48 -0.80
N ILE A 37 12.05 -4.41 -0.72
CA ILE A 37 11.17 -4.64 -1.87
C ILE A 37 11.40 -3.58 -2.95
N MET A 38 11.46 -2.29 -2.59
CA MET A 38 11.79 -1.22 -3.55
C MET A 38 13.13 -1.46 -4.24
N ASN A 39 14.16 -1.87 -3.49
CA ASN A 39 15.48 -2.18 -4.05
C ASN A 39 15.40 -3.38 -5.01
N LYS A 40 14.65 -4.43 -4.68
CA LYS A 40 14.43 -5.59 -5.56
C LYS A 40 13.79 -5.18 -6.89
N PHE A 41 12.82 -4.26 -6.86
CA PHE A 41 12.15 -3.75 -8.07
C PHE A 41 12.85 -2.56 -8.73
N SER A 42 13.94 -2.05 -8.16
CA SER A 42 14.72 -0.96 -8.76
C SER A 42 15.43 -1.35 -10.07
N GLN A 43 15.50 -2.65 -10.40
CA GLN A 43 16.16 -3.20 -11.60
C GLN A 43 17.55 -2.57 -11.85
N ASN A 44 18.48 -2.78 -10.92
CA ASN A 44 19.83 -2.19 -10.95
C ASN A 44 19.82 -0.64 -10.94
N ASN A 45 19.03 -0.02 -10.05
CA ASN A 45 18.87 1.44 -9.93
C ASN A 45 18.27 2.14 -11.16
N ARG A 46 17.63 1.41 -12.07
CA ARG A 46 16.84 1.98 -13.17
C ARG A 46 15.64 2.74 -12.63
N PHE A 47 14.88 2.14 -11.71
CA PHE A 47 13.72 2.75 -11.08
C PHE A 47 14.05 3.33 -9.71
N LYS A 48 13.68 4.58 -9.50
CA LYS A 48 13.82 5.36 -8.27
C LYS A 48 12.43 5.79 -7.81
N PHE A 49 11.87 5.03 -6.88
CA PHE A 49 10.53 5.27 -6.34
C PHE A 49 10.54 6.45 -5.35
N GLU A 50 10.61 7.67 -5.88
CA GLU A 50 10.70 8.90 -5.09
C GLU A 50 9.35 9.29 -4.48
N LYS A 51 8.25 9.05 -5.21
CA LYS A 51 6.90 9.32 -4.73
C LYS A 51 6.35 8.09 -4.05
N THR A 52 6.11 8.19 -2.74
CA THR A 52 5.63 7.06 -1.93
C THR A 52 4.48 7.49 -1.03
N GLU A 53 3.49 6.63 -0.87
CA GLU A 53 2.39 6.80 0.08
C GLU A 53 2.09 5.47 0.76
N THR A 54 1.91 5.52 2.08
CA THR A 54 1.59 4.34 2.90
C THR A 54 0.28 4.57 3.62
N GLN A 55 -0.68 3.68 3.42
CA GLN A 55 -1.98 3.71 4.11
C GLN A 55 -2.54 2.30 4.18
N ASN A 56 -3.21 1.95 5.29
CA ASN A 56 -3.85 0.66 5.49
C ASN A 56 -2.94 -0.53 5.15
N LYS A 57 -1.68 -0.49 5.63
CA LYS A 57 -0.63 -1.49 5.34
C LYS A 57 -0.41 -1.77 3.84
N LYS A 58 -0.78 -0.84 2.97
CA LYS A 58 -0.39 -0.82 1.57
C LYS A 58 0.63 0.29 1.37
N VAL A 59 1.54 0.07 0.44
CA VAL A 59 2.52 1.09 0.03
C VAL A 59 2.46 1.21 -1.48
N LEU A 60 2.18 2.42 -1.94
CA LEU A 60 2.22 2.76 -3.35
C LEU A 60 3.47 3.59 -3.61
N ALA A 61 4.20 3.24 -4.65
CA ALA A 61 5.47 3.87 -4.97
C ALA A 61 5.55 4.11 -6.49
N LEU A 62 6.00 5.30 -6.88
CA LEU A 62 6.10 5.72 -8.27
C LEU A 62 7.44 6.40 -8.53
N ASP A 63 8.06 5.97 -9.62
CA ASP A 63 9.10 6.71 -10.33
C ASP A 63 8.44 7.41 -11.53
N GLU A 64 8.18 8.71 -11.41
CA GLU A 64 7.55 9.50 -12.47
C GLU A 64 8.45 9.63 -13.71
N LYS A 65 9.77 9.60 -13.53
CA LYS A 65 10.76 9.81 -14.59
C LYS A 65 10.95 8.56 -15.44
N ASN A 66 11.16 7.41 -14.80
CA ASN A 66 11.35 6.14 -15.50
C ASN A 66 10.04 5.36 -15.66
N LYS A 67 8.92 5.90 -15.17
CA LYS A 67 7.57 5.35 -15.31
C LYS A 67 7.41 3.98 -14.63
N GLY A 68 8.02 3.79 -13.47
CA GLY A 68 7.90 2.55 -12.69
C GLY A 68 6.88 2.70 -11.56
N PHE A 69 5.86 1.85 -11.53
CA PHE A 69 4.89 1.80 -10.45
C PHE A 69 5.02 0.51 -9.65
N LEU A 70 4.93 0.62 -8.33
CA LEU A 70 5.02 -0.50 -7.39
C LEU A 70 3.91 -0.39 -6.34
N LEU A 71 3.10 -1.43 -6.21
CA LEU A 71 2.15 -1.63 -5.13
C LEU A 71 2.67 -2.75 -4.22
N MET A 72 2.76 -2.49 -2.92
CA MET A 72 3.02 -3.50 -1.90
C MET A 72 1.81 -3.61 -1.00
N ASN A 73 1.34 -4.83 -0.75
CA ASN A 73 0.19 -5.10 0.11
C ASN A 73 0.60 -6.03 1.27
N PHE A 74 0.63 -5.46 2.47
CA PHE A 74 0.98 -6.17 3.71
C PHE A 74 -0.25 -6.54 4.56
N ASN A 75 -1.46 -6.47 4.01
CA ASN A 75 -2.68 -6.97 4.69
C ASN A 75 -2.91 -8.48 4.52
N GLN A 76 -2.25 -9.10 3.55
CA GLN A 76 -2.43 -10.51 3.25
C GLN A 76 -1.53 -11.41 4.11
N LYS A 77 -1.87 -12.70 4.19
CA LYS A 77 -1.04 -13.70 4.87
C LYS A 77 0.35 -13.83 4.24
N GLU A 78 0.42 -13.67 2.92
CA GLU A 78 1.67 -13.59 2.16
C GLU A 78 1.85 -12.16 1.66
N GLU A 79 3.06 -11.61 1.80
CA GLU A 79 3.37 -10.26 1.34
C GLU A 79 3.37 -10.22 -0.19
N GLU A 80 2.46 -9.44 -0.78
CA GLU A 80 2.37 -9.31 -2.23
C GLU A 80 2.95 -7.97 -2.70
N ALA A 81 3.78 -8.02 -3.74
CA ALA A 81 4.33 -6.84 -4.39
C ALA A 81 4.14 -6.92 -5.90
N TYR A 82 3.54 -5.89 -6.48
CA TYR A 82 3.17 -5.79 -7.88
C TYR A 82 3.89 -4.64 -8.54
N PHE A 83 4.62 -4.91 -9.61
CA PHE A 83 5.38 -3.91 -10.34
C PHE A 83 4.90 -3.79 -11.78
N ILE A 84 4.65 -2.56 -12.24
CA ILE A 84 4.28 -2.25 -13.62
C ILE A 84 5.24 -1.21 -14.20
N ASP A 85 5.80 -1.50 -15.38
CA ASP A 85 6.47 -0.51 -16.21
C ASP A 85 5.42 0.26 -17.04
N LEU A 86 5.03 1.44 -16.54
CA LEU A 86 4.00 2.30 -17.11
C LEU A 86 4.40 2.83 -18.50
N SER A 87 5.68 2.75 -18.91
CA SER A 87 6.08 3.11 -20.28
C SER A 87 5.40 2.20 -21.33
N THR A 88 5.06 0.98 -20.93
CA THR A 88 4.40 -0.03 -21.77
C THR A 88 2.87 0.03 -21.71
N VAL A 89 2.31 0.88 -20.83
CA VAL A 89 0.88 0.98 -20.53
C VAL A 89 0.27 2.17 -21.26
N GLU A 90 -0.90 1.97 -21.84
CA GLU A 90 -1.71 2.98 -22.52
C GLU A 90 -2.69 3.69 -21.58
N SER A 91 -3.34 2.95 -20.68
CA SER A 91 -4.27 3.55 -19.71
C SER A 91 -4.35 2.73 -18.42
N CYS A 92 -4.75 3.41 -17.34
CA CYS A 92 -5.03 2.82 -16.04
C CYS A 92 -6.46 3.14 -15.61
N LYS A 93 -7.20 2.13 -15.17
CA LYS A 93 -8.59 2.27 -14.67
C LYS A 93 -8.75 1.55 -13.34
N LEU A 94 -9.80 1.90 -12.61
CA LEU A 94 -10.24 1.13 -11.45
C LEU A 94 -11.43 0.27 -11.86
N ALA A 95 -11.31 -1.03 -11.63
CA ALA A 95 -12.43 -1.96 -11.73
C ALA A 95 -12.94 -2.27 -10.33
N ILE A 96 -14.24 -2.02 -10.11
CA ILE A 96 -14.92 -2.31 -8.86
C ILE A 96 -15.86 -3.47 -9.12
N THR A 97 -15.74 -4.54 -8.35
CA THR A 97 -16.69 -5.67 -8.38
C THR A 97 -17.49 -5.68 -7.11
N ALA A 98 -18.81 -5.73 -7.27
CA ALA A 98 -19.77 -5.78 -6.18
C ALA A 98 -20.59 -7.07 -6.26
N GLU A 99 -21.03 -7.58 -5.11
CA GLU A 99 -21.80 -8.81 -5.01
C GLU A 99 -23.26 -8.56 -5.46
N GLY A 100 -23.55 -8.90 -6.72
CA GLY A 100 -24.92 -8.89 -7.27
C GLY A 100 -25.69 -7.58 -7.07
N ASN A 101 -26.90 -7.67 -6.50
CA ASN A 101 -27.77 -6.52 -6.19
C ASN A 101 -27.46 -5.87 -4.82
N SER A 102 -26.42 -6.30 -4.11
CA SER A 102 -26.02 -5.70 -2.84
C SER A 102 -25.03 -4.55 -3.07
N ASN A 103 -25.02 -3.56 -2.17
CA ASN A 103 -24.01 -2.50 -2.16
C ASN A 103 -22.64 -2.98 -1.63
N THR A 104 -22.42 -4.29 -1.52
CA THR A 104 -21.19 -4.86 -0.97
C THR A 104 -20.11 -4.87 -2.04
N ILE A 105 -19.05 -4.07 -1.87
CA ILE A 105 -17.87 -4.12 -2.74
C ILE A 105 -17.02 -5.33 -2.33
N GLU A 106 -16.86 -6.27 -3.25
CA GLU A 106 -16.04 -7.47 -3.08
C GLU A 106 -14.57 -7.16 -3.35
N LYS A 107 -14.27 -6.43 -4.42
CA LYS A 107 -12.89 -6.10 -4.80
C LYS A 107 -12.77 -4.78 -5.56
N ILE A 108 -11.58 -4.20 -5.45
CA ILE A 108 -11.12 -3.06 -6.25
C ILE A 108 -9.79 -3.47 -6.87
N ASP A 109 -9.72 -3.46 -8.19
CA ASP A 109 -8.52 -3.79 -8.96
C ASP A 109 -8.05 -2.54 -9.74
N PHE A 110 -6.74 -2.35 -9.84
CA PHE A 110 -6.15 -1.50 -10.88
C PHE A 110 -6.04 -2.31 -12.16
N GLU A 111 -6.61 -1.80 -13.25
CA GLU A 111 -6.51 -2.41 -14.57
C GLU A 111 -5.60 -1.57 -15.47
N PHE A 112 -4.55 -2.20 -15.98
CA PHE A 112 -3.55 -1.59 -16.85
C PHE A 112 -3.70 -2.17 -18.26
N GLN A 113 -4.06 -1.33 -19.23
CA GLN A 113 -4.12 -1.73 -20.63
C GLN A 113 -2.77 -1.49 -21.30
N HIS A 114 -2.13 -2.52 -21.85
CA HIS A 114 -0.83 -2.36 -22.52
C HIS A 114 -0.95 -1.92 -23.98
N LYS A 115 0.05 -1.14 -24.43
CA LYS A 115 0.08 -0.56 -25.79
C LYS A 115 0.18 -1.62 -26.89
N LYS A 116 1.01 -2.65 -26.68
CA LYS A 116 1.47 -3.56 -27.75
C LYS A 116 0.45 -4.62 -28.13
N ASP A 117 -0.16 -5.26 -27.14
CA ASP A 117 -1.04 -6.42 -27.31
C ASP A 117 -2.47 -6.15 -26.83
N LYS A 118 -2.75 -4.92 -26.35
CA LYS A 118 -4.03 -4.51 -25.75
C LYS A 118 -4.47 -5.42 -24.60
N ARG A 119 -3.55 -6.20 -24.02
CA ARG A 119 -3.84 -7.04 -22.86
C ARG A 119 -4.15 -6.13 -21.67
N THR A 120 -5.06 -6.57 -20.83
CA THR A 120 -5.34 -5.93 -19.54
C THR A 120 -4.68 -6.75 -18.45
N GLU A 121 -3.78 -6.12 -17.70
CA GLU A 121 -3.20 -6.66 -16.47
C GLU A 121 -3.95 -6.07 -15.28
N SER A 122 -4.49 -6.93 -14.41
CA SER A 122 -5.27 -6.51 -13.23
C SER A 122 -4.48 -6.77 -11.95
N ILE A 123 -4.28 -5.73 -11.15
CA ILE A 123 -3.61 -5.80 -9.85
C ILE A 123 -4.63 -5.57 -8.74
N PRO A 124 -4.80 -6.52 -7.80
CA PRO A 124 -5.75 -6.36 -6.72
C PRO A 124 -5.28 -5.31 -5.71
N PHE A 125 -6.12 -4.31 -5.48
CA PHE A 125 -5.88 -3.28 -4.47
C PHE A 125 -6.65 -3.57 -3.18
N TYR A 126 -7.92 -3.95 -3.30
CA TYR A 126 -8.78 -4.33 -2.16
C TYR A 126 -9.51 -5.63 -2.48
N LYS A 127 -9.64 -6.51 -1.48
CA LYS A 127 -10.50 -7.71 -1.50
C LYS A 127 -11.16 -7.83 -0.13
N ILE A 128 -12.46 -8.06 -0.10
CA ILE A 128 -13.24 -8.17 1.15
C ILE A 128 -12.77 -9.33 2.03
N GLU A 129 -12.29 -10.43 1.45
CA GLU A 129 -11.71 -11.57 2.17
C GLU A 129 -10.48 -11.20 3.02
N ASN A 130 -9.76 -10.14 2.62
CA ASN A 130 -8.60 -9.62 3.32
C ASN A 130 -8.98 -8.53 4.33
N ASP A 131 -10.23 -8.06 4.32
CA ASP A 131 -10.75 -7.10 5.30
C ASP A 131 -11.34 -7.85 6.50
N GLN A 132 -10.49 -8.10 7.49
CA GLN A 132 -10.85 -8.80 8.72
C GLN A 132 -11.95 -8.10 9.55
N MET A 133 -12.28 -6.84 9.25
CA MET A 133 -13.27 -6.06 9.99
C MET A 133 -14.51 -5.67 9.17
N GLY A 134 -14.63 -6.16 7.93
CA GLY A 134 -15.85 -6.00 7.13
C GLY A 134 -16.04 -4.58 6.58
N GLN A 135 -15.26 -4.21 5.56
CA GLN A 135 -15.31 -2.93 4.83
C GLN A 135 -14.95 -1.68 5.64
N VAL A 136 -14.39 -1.80 6.85
CA VAL A 136 -14.03 -0.63 7.69
C VAL A 136 -13.04 0.28 6.96
N CYS A 137 -12.07 -0.30 6.26
CA CYS A 137 -11.07 0.45 5.50
C CYS A 137 -11.49 0.72 4.05
N LEU A 138 -12.64 0.18 3.59
CA LEU A 138 -13.05 0.25 2.19
C LEU A 138 -13.19 1.68 1.68
N HIS A 139 -13.79 2.57 2.48
CA HIS A 139 -13.95 3.96 2.06
C HIS A 139 -12.58 4.61 1.80
N GLU A 140 -11.66 4.47 2.75
CA GLU A 140 -10.32 5.03 2.66
C GLU A 140 -9.51 4.41 1.51
N ASP A 141 -9.55 3.09 1.39
CA ASP A 141 -8.89 2.36 0.30
C ASP A 141 -9.46 2.80 -1.07
N HIS A 142 -10.77 2.97 -1.18
CA HIS A 142 -11.38 3.44 -2.42
C HIS A 142 -10.93 4.86 -2.77
N GLN A 143 -10.84 5.77 -1.80
CA GLN A 143 -10.30 7.12 -2.04
C GLN A 143 -8.82 7.09 -2.42
N LEU A 144 -8.02 6.25 -1.75
CA LEU A 144 -6.61 6.09 -2.07
C LEU A 144 -6.42 5.52 -3.49
N ALA A 145 -7.20 4.51 -3.85
CA ALA A 145 -7.19 3.93 -5.19
C ALA A 145 -7.55 4.98 -6.25
N LYS A 146 -8.61 5.78 -6.01
CA LYS A 146 -9.01 6.87 -6.92
C LYS A 146 -7.89 7.87 -7.11
N LYS A 147 -7.30 8.36 -6.02
CA LYS A 147 -6.17 9.30 -6.05
C LYS A 147 -5.00 8.73 -6.85
N TRP A 148 -4.60 7.50 -6.57
CA TRP A 148 -3.45 6.90 -7.24
C TRP A 148 -3.70 6.55 -8.70
N ARG A 149 -4.93 6.20 -9.09
CA ARG A 149 -5.29 6.05 -10.51
C ARG A 149 -5.11 7.36 -11.28
N GLU A 150 -5.37 8.53 -10.68
CA GLU A 150 -5.08 9.83 -11.31
C GLU A 150 -3.59 10.04 -11.47
N ILE A 151 -2.83 9.88 -10.40
CA ILE A 151 -1.36 10.04 -10.40
C ILE A 151 -0.72 9.12 -11.45
N ILE A 152 -1.16 7.86 -11.52
CA ILE A 152 -0.66 6.88 -12.49
C ILE A 152 -1.05 7.29 -13.92
N GLN A 153 -2.31 7.68 -14.14
CA GLN A 153 -2.79 8.06 -15.47
C GLN A 153 -2.07 9.30 -15.99
N ASP A 154 -1.83 10.30 -15.12
CA ASP A 154 -1.06 11.49 -15.46
C ASP A 154 0.39 11.14 -15.84
N CYS A 155 1.02 10.21 -15.10
CA CYS A 155 2.37 9.71 -15.41
C CYS A 155 2.42 8.92 -16.74
N ILE A 156 1.35 8.22 -17.10
CA ILE A 156 1.26 7.53 -18.40
C ILE A 156 1.20 8.55 -19.54
N THR A 157 0.42 9.62 -19.39
CA THR A 157 0.16 10.62 -20.45
C THR A 157 1.27 11.65 -20.65
N ASN A 158 2.02 11.97 -19.60
CA ASN A 158 3.18 12.89 -19.66
C ASN A 158 4.41 12.21 -20.27
#